data_AF-A0A2E3WYH7-F1
#
_entry.id   AF-A0A2E3WYH7-F1
#
_cell.length_a   1.000
_cell.length_b   1.000
_cell.length_c   1.000
_cell.angle_alpha   90.00
_cell.angle_beta   90.00
_cell.angle_gamma   90.00
#
_symmetry.space_group_name_H-M   'P 1'
#
loop_
_entity.id
_entity.type
_entity.pdbx_description
1 polymer ?
#
loop_
_entity_poly.entity_id
_entity_poly.type
_entity_poly.pdbx_seq_one_letter_code
_entity_poly.pdbx_strand_id
1 'polypeptide(L)'
;MKKLTFLALLLFCPHGNSSPVNGEITNEIERIHSLRETLVTGVQGKVTKETFQAVCKPVGMELQKLAKSKGIMIKQASTKYRNPKNKPTSMELDIFNRMSNDANLVSLWTKSGEGHHYFRRIDVQKACLNCHGAKSNRPEFIKSKYKNDKAFGFKAGDLRAIYSVFIPN
;
A
#
# COMPACT_ATOMS: atom_id res chain seq x y z
N MET A 1 26.28 48.50 -13.52
CA MET A 1 24.92 48.08 -13.13
C MET A 1 24.86 46.55 -13.17
N LYS A 2 24.91 45.88 -12.01
CA LYS A 2 24.94 44.41 -11.91
C LYS A 2 23.50 43.89 -11.91
N LYS A 3 23.12 43.05 -12.88
CA LYS A 3 21.80 42.39 -12.90
C LYS A 3 21.87 41.08 -12.11
N LEU A 4 21.02 41.00 -11.09
CA LEU A 4 20.82 39.91 -10.15
C LEU A 4 20.41 38.60 -10.86
N THR A 5 21.12 37.52 -10.58
CA THR A 5 20.72 36.15 -10.86
C THR A 5 19.61 35.76 -9.87
N PHE A 6 18.41 35.44 -10.36
CA PHE A 6 17.35 34.84 -9.55
C PHE A 6 17.71 33.38 -9.26
N LEU A 7 18.18 33.11 -8.04
CA LEU A 7 18.30 31.75 -7.52
C LEU A 7 16.89 31.34 -7.06
N ALA A 8 16.25 30.44 -7.81
CA ALA A 8 14.99 29.83 -7.39
C ALA A 8 15.26 28.97 -6.15
N LEU A 9 14.93 29.53 -4.99
CA LEU A 9 14.97 28.83 -3.72
C LEU A 9 13.84 27.79 -3.72
N LEU A 10 14.16 26.55 -4.08
CA LEU A 10 13.30 25.41 -3.78
C LEU A 10 13.21 25.34 -2.25
N LEU A 11 12.10 25.85 -1.71
CA LEU A 11 11.74 25.71 -0.31
C LEU A 11 11.54 24.23 -0.01
N PHE A 12 12.61 23.56 0.42
CA PHE A 12 12.50 22.41 1.29
C PHE A 12 11.77 22.88 2.54
N CYS A 13 10.52 22.47 2.70
CA CYS A 13 9.77 22.67 3.93
C CYS A 13 9.98 21.43 4.80
N PRO A 14 10.83 21.47 5.83
CA PRO A 14 10.98 20.36 6.74
C PRO A 14 9.81 20.41 7.74
N HIS A 15 9.05 19.33 7.83
CA HIS A 15 7.93 19.14 8.77
C HIS A 15 6.69 20.00 8.47
N GLY A 16 5.91 19.58 7.47
CA GLY A 16 4.53 20.04 7.33
C GLY A 16 3.71 19.61 8.55
N ASN A 17 3.13 20.59 9.26
CA ASN A 17 2.10 20.38 10.27
C ASN A 17 0.98 19.51 9.67
N SER A 18 0.99 18.22 10.00
CA SER A 18 -0.11 17.34 9.67
C SER A 18 -1.29 17.69 10.59
N SER A 19 -2.49 17.86 10.02
CA SER A 19 -3.72 17.97 10.80
C SER A 19 -3.84 16.78 11.78
N PRO A 20 -4.44 16.95 12.97
CA PRO A 20 -4.67 15.84 13.90
C PRO A 20 -5.35 14.62 13.24
N VAL A 21 -6.26 14.87 12.28
CA VAL A 21 -6.93 13.82 11.49
C VAL A 21 -5.93 13.04 10.62
N ASN A 22 -4.96 13.74 10.02
CA ASN A 22 -3.92 13.10 9.23
C ASN A 22 -3.04 12.19 10.11
N GLY A 23 -2.71 12.64 11.32
CA GLY A 23 -1.98 11.84 12.30
C GLY A 23 -2.72 10.55 12.68
N GLU A 24 -4.02 10.63 12.95
CA GLU A 24 -4.84 9.47 13.29
C GLU A 24 -4.91 8.45 12.13
N ILE A 25 -5.19 8.91 10.91
CA ILE A 25 -5.25 8.03 9.74
C ILE A 25 -3.91 7.37 9.46
N THR A 26 -2.80 8.12 9.56
CA THR A 26 -1.45 7.55 9.41
C THR A 26 -1.23 6.43 10.44
N ASN A 27 -1.55 6.65 11.71
CA ASN A 27 -1.38 5.66 12.77
C ASN A 27 -2.21 4.39 12.54
N GLU A 28 -3.47 4.53 12.12
CA GLU A 28 -4.33 3.38 11.85
C GLU A 28 -3.85 2.57 10.63
N ILE A 29 -3.36 3.23 9.57
CA ILE A 29 -2.77 2.53 8.43
C ILE A 29 -1.50 1.79 8.83
N GLU A 30 -0.63 2.39 9.66
CA GLU A 30 0.54 1.69 10.19
C GLU A 30 0.16 0.52 11.09
N ARG A 31 -0.85 0.67 11.95
CA ARG A 31 -1.37 -0.44 12.77
C ARG A 31 -1.87 -1.59 11.90
N ILE A 32 -2.66 -1.31 10.87
CA ILE A 32 -3.18 -2.32 9.94
C ILE A 32 -2.05 -2.94 9.10
N HIS A 33 -1.02 -2.18 8.75
CA HIS A 33 0.15 -2.74 8.11
C HIS A 33 0.92 -3.68 9.04
N SER A 34 1.22 -3.27 10.28
CA SER A 34 1.86 -4.13 11.28
C SER A 34 1.05 -5.40 11.52
N LEU A 35 -0.29 -5.31 11.56
CA LEU A 35 -1.17 -6.48 11.62
C LEU A 35 -0.93 -7.44 10.44
N ARG A 36 -0.80 -6.93 9.20
CA ARG A 36 -0.47 -7.77 8.04
C ARG A 36 0.85 -8.52 8.24
N GLU A 37 1.89 -7.79 8.68
CA GLU A 37 3.23 -8.37 8.86
C GLU A 37 3.24 -9.43 9.96
N THR A 38 2.54 -9.20 11.06
CA THR A 38 2.36 -10.20 12.13
C THR A 38 1.58 -11.42 11.64
N LEU A 39 0.49 -11.22 10.92
CA LEU A 39 -0.32 -12.33 10.42
C LEU A 39 0.45 -13.18 9.40
N VAL A 40 1.22 -12.58 8.50
CA VAL A 40 1.97 -13.33 7.49
C VAL A 40 3.15 -14.09 8.09
N THR A 41 3.82 -13.54 9.10
CA THR A 41 4.92 -14.21 9.82
C THR A 41 4.43 -15.37 10.69
N GLY A 42 3.21 -15.28 11.24
CA GLY A 42 2.57 -16.37 11.97
C GLY A 42 2.15 -17.58 11.12
N VAL A 43 2.12 -17.44 9.78
CA VAL A 43 1.85 -18.58 8.88
C VAL A 43 3.12 -19.39 8.67
N GLN A 44 3.26 -20.46 9.46
CA GLN A 44 4.30 -21.46 9.29
C GLN A 44 3.85 -22.59 8.35
N GLY A 45 4.75 -23.06 7.48
CA GLY A 45 4.48 -24.20 6.59
C GLY A 45 3.63 -23.86 5.35
N LYS A 46 2.86 -24.85 4.87
CA LYS A 46 2.08 -24.74 3.62
C LYS A 46 0.86 -23.84 3.83
N VAL A 47 0.68 -22.84 2.97
CA VAL A 47 -0.49 -21.96 3.00
C VAL A 47 -1.74 -22.74 2.56
N THR A 48 -2.67 -22.89 3.50
CA THR A 48 -4.00 -23.45 3.28
C THR A 48 -5.07 -22.36 3.09
N LYS A 49 -6.30 -22.75 2.80
CA LYS A 49 -7.44 -21.81 2.70
C LYS A 49 -7.69 -21.11 4.03
N GLU A 50 -7.50 -21.82 5.14
CA GLU A 50 -7.67 -21.37 6.51
C GLU A 50 -6.61 -20.30 6.83
N THR A 51 -5.33 -20.56 6.52
CA THR A 51 -4.27 -19.55 6.71
C THR A 51 -4.48 -18.31 5.82
N PHE A 52 -5.02 -18.45 4.60
CA PHE A 52 -5.37 -17.29 3.78
C PHE A 52 -6.53 -16.47 4.36
N GLN A 53 -7.53 -17.14 4.93
CA GLN A 53 -8.57 -16.48 5.71
C GLN A 53 -8.00 -15.78 6.95
N ALA A 54 -6.85 -16.23 7.46
CA ALA A 54 -6.17 -15.64 8.60
C ALA A 54 -5.26 -14.44 8.27
N VAL A 55 -4.80 -14.26 7.02
CA VAL A 55 -3.83 -13.17 6.68
C VAL A 55 -4.43 -12.01 5.89
N CYS A 56 -4.77 -12.22 4.61
CA CYS A 56 -5.15 -11.09 3.74
C CYS A 56 -6.60 -10.63 3.94
N LYS A 57 -7.50 -11.55 4.31
CA LYS A 57 -8.91 -11.22 4.52
C LYS A 57 -9.12 -10.28 5.72
N PRO A 58 -8.52 -10.52 6.91
CA PRO A 58 -8.68 -9.64 8.06
C PRO A 58 -8.16 -8.23 7.79
N VAL A 59 -7.01 -8.10 7.13
CA VAL A 59 -6.46 -6.80 6.74
C VAL A 59 -7.43 -6.04 5.82
N GLY A 60 -8.03 -6.71 4.84
CA GLY A 60 -9.06 -6.09 4.00
C GLY A 60 -10.29 -5.63 4.78
N MET A 61 -10.72 -6.39 5.79
CA MET A 61 -11.86 -6.05 6.65
C MET A 61 -11.55 -4.87 7.58
N GLU A 62 -10.35 -4.81 8.17
CA GLU A 62 -9.92 -3.69 9.00
C GLU A 62 -9.86 -2.38 8.19
N LEU A 63 -9.34 -2.42 6.96
CA LEU A 63 -9.36 -1.25 6.07
C LEU A 63 -10.80 -0.82 5.73
N GLN A 64 -11.71 -1.76 5.48
CA GLN A 64 -13.12 -1.44 5.23
C GLN A 64 -13.80 -0.83 6.46
N LYS A 65 -13.50 -1.34 7.65
CA LYS A 65 -14.00 -0.82 8.92
C LYS A 65 -13.51 0.62 9.15
N LEU A 66 -12.21 0.85 8.96
CA LEU A 66 -11.60 2.18 9.05
C LEU A 66 -12.18 3.16 8.03
N ALA A 67 -12.29 2.73 6.77
CA ALA A 67 -12.90 3.51 5.70
C ALA A 67 -14.32 3.95 6.06
N LYS A 68 -15.14 3.01 6.55
CA LYS A 68 -16.52 3.29 6.96
C LYS A 68 -16.60 4.20 8.19
N SER A 69 -15.77 3.97 9.21
CA SER A 69 -15.85 4.74 10.46
C SER A 69 -15.37 6.18 10.30
N LYS A 70 -14.46 6.43 9.36
CA LYS A 70 -13.88 7.76 9.11
C LYS A 70 -14.45 8.47 7.89
N GLY A 71 -15.32 7.82 7.12
CA GLY A 71 -15.86 8.40 5.88
C GLY A 71 -14.80 8.61 4.80
N ILE A 72 -13.76 7.77 4.78
CA ILE A 72 -12.63 7.86 3.85
C ILE A 72 -12.63 6.69 2.87
N MET A 73 -11.89 6.82 1.78
CA MET A 73 -11.68 5.75 0.81
C MET A 73 -10.31 5.12 0.99
N ILE A 74 -10.24 3.79 1.00
CA ILE A 74 -8.97 3.07 1.12
C ILE A 74 -8.88 1.96 0.09
N LYS A 75 -7.77 1.90 -0.65
CA LYS A 75 -7.46 0.86 -1.63
C LYS A 75 -6.04 0.35 -1.44
N GLN A 76 -5.84 -0.94 -1.69
CA GLN A 76 -4.51 -1.57 -1.75
C GLN A 76 -4.06 -1.65 -3.22
N ALA A 77 -3.63 -0.53 -3.80
CA ALA A 77 -3.32 -0.44 -5.22
C ALA A 77 -2.00 -1.17 -5.57
N SER A 78 -1.96 -1.87 -6.70
CA SER A 78 -0.76 -2.61 -7.13
C SER A 78 -0.79 -2.85 -8.64
N THR A 79 0.36 -2.77 -9.30
CA THR A 79 0.51 -3.16 -10.73
C THR A 79 0.31 -4.67 -10.93
N LYS A 80 0.67 -5.47 -9.93
CA LYS A 80 0.50 -6.94 -9.87
C LYS A 80 -0.61 -7.32 -8.89
N TYR A 81 -1.83 -6.87 -9.22
CA TYR A 81 -3.02 -7.06 -8.38
C TYR A 81 -3.60 -8.48 -8.46
N ARG A 82 -4.13 -8.97 -7.34
CA ARG A 82 -4.93 -10.22 -7.27
C ARG A 82 -6.41 -9.97 -7.49
N ASN A 83 -6.93 -8.94 -6.81
CA ASN A 83 -8.30 -8.46 -6.98
C ASN A 83 -8.31 -7.35 -8.04
N PRO A 84 -9.12 -7.43 -9.11
CA PRO A 84 -9.23 -6.39 -10.12
C PRO A 84 -9.56 -5.00 -9.57
N LYS A 85 -10.28 -4.92 -8.44
CA LYS A 85 -10.58 -3.64 -7.75
C LYS A 85 -9.33 -2.91 -7.24
N ASN A 86 -8.19 -3.61 -7.16
CA ASN A 86 -6.90 -3.05 -6.73
C ASN A 86 -6.04 -2.55 -7.90
N LYS A 87 -6.58 -2.51 -9.12
CA LYS A 87 -5.90 -1.86 -10.23
C LYS A 87 -5.68 -0.38 -9.90
N PRO A 88 -4.47 0.16 -10.13
CA PRO A 88 -4.17 1.56 -9.83
C PRO A 88 -4.90 2.50 -10.79
N THR A 89 -5.28 3.68 -10.28
CA THR A 89 -5.57 4.87 -11.09
C THR A 89 -4.26 5.46 -11.64
N SER A 90 -4.34 6.48 -12.50
CA SER A 90 -3.14 7.16 -13.01
C SER A 90 -2.30 7.78 -11.89
N MET A 91 -2.93 8.41 -10.90
CA MET A 91 -2.23 8.98 -9.73
C MET A 91 -1.56 7.90 -8.89
N GLU A 92 -2.27 6.81 -8.59
CA GLU A 92 -1.71 5.71 -7.79
C GLU A 92 -0.56 5.00 -8.52
N LEU A 93 -0.62 4.91 -9.85
CA LEU A 93 0.45 4.34 -10.66
C LEU A 93 1.70 5.22 -10.62
N ASP A 94 1.55 6.55 -10.71
CA ASP A 94 2.67 7.49 -10.55
C ASP A 94 3.33 7.32 -9.18
N ILE A 95 2.54 7.34 -8.10
CA ILE A 95 3.06 7.14 -6.74
C ILE A 95 3.71 5.77 -6.57
N PHE A 96 3.09 4.71 -7.10
CA PHE A 96 3.68 3.36 -7.06
C PHE A 96 5.05 3.34 -7.73
N ASN A 97 5.20 3.97 -8.90
CA ASN A 97 6.47 4.03 -9.61
C ASN A 97 7.53 4.82 -8.84
N ARG A 98 7.16 5.95 -8.23
CA ARG A 98 8.04 6.73 -7.37
C ARG A 98 8.56 5.91 -6.18
N MET A 99 7.67 5.23 -5.46
CA MET A 99 8.04 4.34 -4.33
C MET A 99 8.81 3.10 -4.79
N SER A 100 8.59 2.62 -6.02
CA SER A 100 9.34 1.51 -6.59
C SER A 100 10.77 1.91 -6.95
N ASN A 101 11.00 3.18 -7.29
CA ASN A 101 12.32 3.72 -7.62
C ASN A 101 13.09 4.24 -6.40
N ASP A 102 12.39 4.55 -5.31
CA ASP A 102 12.98 4.99 -4.05
C ASP A 102 12.45 4.16 -2.87
N ALA A 103 13.29 3.24 -2.39
CA ALA A 103 12.98 2.38 -1.25
C ALA A 103 12.78 3.19 0.06
N ASN A 104 13.38 4.37 0.17
CA ASN A 104 13.31 5.21 1.37
C ASN A 104 12.02 6.03 1.43
N LEU A 105 11.29 6.14 0.32
CA LEU A 105 9.97 6.76 0.29
C LEU A 105 8.93 5.79 0.88
N VAL A 106 8.83 5.77 2.20
CA VAL A 106 7.93 4.88 2.95
C VAL A 106 6.47 5.29 2.79
N SER A 107 6.19 6.57 2.96
CA SER A 107 4.86 7.14 2.84
C SER A 107 4.93 8.60 2.42
N LEU A 108 3.81 9.14 1.93
CA LEU A 108 3.68 10.55 1.63
C LEU A 108 2.22 11.01 1.71
N TRP A 109 2.07 12.28 2.05
CA TRP A 109 0.81 13.01 1.90
C TRP A 109 0.87 13.90 0.66
N THR A 110 -0.25 14.01 -0.04
CA THR A 110 -0.45 15.00 -1.11
C THR A 110 -1.87 15.53 -1.05
N LYS A 111 -2.13 16.65 -1.73
CA LYS A 111 -3.44 17.30 -1.80
C LYS A 111 -3.87 17.44 -3.25
N SER A 112 -5.16 17.27 -3.47
CA SER A 112 -5.87 17.60 -4.70
C SER A 112 -6.97 18.62 -4.39
N GLY A 113 -7.60 19.20 -5.41
CA GLY A 113 -8.75 20.09 -5.20
C GLY A 113 -9.92 19.39 -4.48
N GLU A 114 -10.00 18.06 -4.57
CA GLU A 114 -11.08 17.23 -4.04
C GLU A 114 -10.83 16.74 -2.61
N GLY A 115 -9.60 16.88 -2.09
CA GLY A 115 -9.25 16.37 -0.76
C GLY A 115 -7.78 15.98 -0.62
N HIS A 116 -7.48 15.30 0.48
CA HIS A 116 -6.14 14.85 0.85
C HIS A 116 -5.94 13.37 0.51
N HIS A 117 -4.76 13.04 -0.01
CA HIS A 117 -4.35 11.67 -0.26
C HIS A 117 -3.17 11.29 0.63
N TYR A 118 -3.22 10.10 1.20
CA TYR A 118 -2.12 9.46 1.90
C TYR A 118 -1.76 8.15 1.22
N PHE A 119 -0.47 8.00 0.91
CA PHE A 119 0.06 6.79 0.30
C PHE A 119 1.11 6.16 1.20
N ARG A 120 1.10 4.84 1.29
CA ARG A 120 2.05 4.09 2.12
C ARG A 120 2.44 2.78 1.46
N ARG A 121 3.74 2.57 1.25
CA ARG A 121 4.29 1.40 0.55
C ARG A 121 3.98 0.10 1.28
N ILE A 122 3.90 -1.02 0.59
CA ILE A 122 3.82 -2.37 1.19
C ILE A 122 4.91 -3.18 0.53
N ASP A 123 5.91 -3.60 1.28
CA ASP A 123 7.03 -4.38 0.74
C ASP A 123 6.82 -5.88 0.90
N VAL A 124 7.46 -6.64 0.03
CA VAL A 124 7.44 -8.10 0.08
C VAL A 124 8.46 -8.58 1.10
N GLN A 125 8.00 -9.17 2.20
CA GLN A 125 8.84 -9.90 3.14
C GLN A 125 8.99 -11.37 2.73
N LYS A 126 9.94 -12.09 3.35
CA LYS A 126 10.17 -13.53 3.08
C LYS A 126 8.88 -14.35 3.20
N ALA A 127 8.09 -14.11 4.24
CA ALA A 127 6.83 -14.84 4.47
C ALA A 127 5.76 -14.56 3.39
N CYS A 128 5.78 -13.39 2.76
CA CYS A 128 4.87 -13.07 1.65
C CYS A 128 5.07 -14.01 0.44
N LEU A 129 6.28 -14.53 0.26
CA LEU A 129 6.64 -15.38 -0.87
C LEU A 129 5.93 -16.74 -0.85
N ASN A 130 5.40 -17.16 0.31
CA ASN A 130 4.57 -18.35 0.43
C ASN A 130 3.28 -18.28 -0.43
N CYS A 131 2.82 -17.06 -0.75
CA CYS A 131 1.65 -16.82 -1.62
C CYS A 131 1.95 -16.00 -2.88
N HIS A 132 3.01 -15.18 -2.82
CA HIS A 132 3.34 -14.16 -3.82
C HIS A 132 4.70 -14.43 -4.50
N GLY A 133 5.38 -15.53 -4.15
CA GLY A 133 6.58 -16.02 -4.82
C GLY A 133 6.25 -16.67 -6.17
N ALA A 134 6.89 -17.78 -6.52
CA ALA A 134 6.74 -18.41 -7.83
C ALA A 134 5.27 -18.69 -8.25
N LYS A 135 4.95 -18.50 -9.54
CA LYS A 135 3.60 -18.70 -10.10
C LYS A 135 3.06 -20.10 -9.85
N SER A 136 3.92 -21.11 -9.93
CA SER A 136 3.64 -22.53 -9.70
C SER A 136 3.25 -22.83 -8.25
N ASN A 137 3.88 -22.14 -7.30
CA ASN A 137 3.77 -22.38 -5.86
C ASN A 137 2.57 -21.68 -5.22
N ARG A 138 1.74 -20.99 -6.00
CA ARG A 138 0.52 -20.38 -5.50
C ARG A 138 -0.42 -21.46 -4.93
N PRO A 139 -1.08 -21.20 -3.78
CA PRO A 139 -2.07 -22.12 -3.25
C PRO A 139 -3.22 -22.38 -4.22
N GLU A 140 -3.75 -23.60 -4.25
CA GLU A 140 -4.71 -24.01 -5.29
C GLU A 140 -6.03 -23.21 -5.21
N PHE A 141 -6.50 -22.92 -4.00
CA PHE A 141 -7.70 -22.08 -3.84
C PHE A 141 -7.51 -20.65 -4.36
N ILE A 142 -6.27 -20.12 -4.40
CA ILE A 142 -5.99 -18.83 -5.04
C ILE A 142 -6.14 -18.96 -6.55
N LYS A 143 -5.54 -19.99 -7.16
CA LYS A 143 -5.64 -20.22 -8.61
C LYS A 143 -7.10 -20.44 -9.04
N SER A 144 -7.87 -21.17 -8.24
CA SER A 144 -9.28 -21.42 -8.49
C SER A 144 -10.15 -20.16 -8.35
N LYS A 145 -9.95 -19.36 -7.30
CA LYS A 145 -10.76 -18.16 -7.04
C LYS A 145 -10.38 -16.98 -7.93
N TYR A 146 -9.09 -16.79 -8.22
CA TYR A 146 -8.57 -15.63 -8.92
C TYR A 146 -7.92 -16.04 -10.25
N LYS A 147 -8.76 -16.30 -11.27
CA LYS A 147 -8.31 -16.78 -12.59
C LYS A 147 -7.34 -15.82 -13.29
N ASN A 148 -7.52 -14.51 -13.06
CA ASN A 148 -6.69 -13.44 -13.62
C ASN A 148 -5.71 -12.84 -12.59
N ASP A 149 -5.36 -13.59 -11.54
CA ASP A 149 -4.41 -13.16 -10.52
C ASP A 149 -3.06 -12.79 -11.16
N LYS A 150 -2.52 -11.62 -10.80
CA LYS A 150 -1.17 -11.17 -11.18
C LYS A 150 -0.21 -11.12 -10.00
N ALA A 151 -0.67 -11.39 -8.78
CA ALA A 151 0.09 -11.19 -7.56
C ALA A 151 1.04 -12.38 -7.27
N PHE A 152 2.00 -12.62 -8.15
CA PHE A 152 3.04 -13.64 -8.00
C PHE A 152 4.33 -13.23 -8.70
N GLY A 153 5.41 -13.98 -8.52
CA GLY A 153 6.72 -13.73 -9.09
C GLY A 153 7.39 -12.53 -8.44
N PHE A 154 7.13 -12.29 -7.15
CA PHE A 154 7.84 -11.31 -6.37
C PHE A 154 9.09 -11.93 -5.73
N LYS A 155 10.03 -11.06 -5.37
CA LYS A 155 11.20 -11.33 -4.53
C LYS A 155 11.10 -10.52 -3.22
N ALA A 156 11.85 -10.92 -2.20
CA ALA A 156 11.93 -10.15 -0.97
C ALA A 156 12.51 -8.75 -1.27
N GLY A 157 11.91 -7.70 -0.71
CA GLY A 157 12.27 -6.30 -0.96
C GLY A 157 11.52 -5.65 -2.13
N ASP A 158 10.81 -6.42 -2.98
CA ASP A 158 9.97 -5.83 -4.02
C ASP A 158 8.84 -4.98 -3.41
N LEU A 159 8.43 -3.92 -4.10
CA LEU A 159 7.21 -3.19 -3.77
C LEU A 159 5.98 -4.05 -4.13
N ARG A 160 5.26 -4.55 -3.12
CA ARG A 160 4.06 -5.37 -3.31
C ARG A 160 2.88 -4.55 -3.81
N ALA A 161 2.62 -3.43 -3.16
CA ALA A 161 1.42 -2.60 -3.31
C ALA A 161 1.64 -1.26 -2.58
N ILE A 162 0.69 -0.35 -2.71
CA ILE A 162 0.56 0.83 -1.85
C ILE A 162 -0.82 0.81 -1.19
N TYR A 163 -0.90 1.22 0.06
CA TYR A 163 -2.16 1.75 0.59
C TYR A 163 -2.36 3.11 -0.06
N SER A 164 -3.54 3.32 -0.64
CA SER A 164 -4.02 4.56 -1.23
C SER A 164 -5.23 4.98 -0.41
N VAL A 165 -5.09 6.06 0.34
CA VAL A 165 -6.13 6.59 1.22
C VAL A 165 -6.52 7.96 0.70
N PHE A 166 -7.81 8.18 0.49
CA PHE A 166 -8.35 9.46 0.09
C PHE A 166 -9.36 9.96 1.11
N ILE A 167 -9.14 11.19 1.56
CA ILE A 167 -9.93 11.93 2.54
C ILE A 167 -10.56 13.10 1.78
N PRO A 168 -11.87 13.06 1.49
CA PRO A 168 -12.53 14.19 0.84
C PRO A 168 -12.50 15.43 1.74
N ASN A 169 -12.55 16.61 1.13
CA ASN A 169 -12.69 17.88 1.88
C ASN A 169 -14.00 17.92 2.71
#